data_AF-A0AAW7A4F7-F1
#
_entry.id   AF-A0AAW7A4F7-F1
#
_cell.length_a   1.000
_cell.length_b   1.000
_cell.length_c   1.000
_cell.angle_alpha   90.00
_cell.angle_beta   90.00
_cell.angle_gamma   90.00
#
_symmetry.space_group_name_H-M   'P 1'
#
loop_
_entity.id
_entity.type
_entity.pdbx_description
1 polymer ?
#
loop_
_entity_poly.entity_id
_entity_poly.type
_entity_poly.pdbx_seq_one_letter_code
_entity_poly.pdbx_strand_id
1 'polypeptide(L)'
;MPKIYEYLGIVLFFYSNEHEPIHIHGKFQGKESKAEIHLKNGRITRVVVKDKGTGLESKKKREFQDFVHCYAEDIVDKWVDYFVKKKHVSPMIITKKVKNVRVIGG
;
A
#
# COMPACT_ATOMS: atom_id res chain seq x y z
N MET A 1 1.45 -2.78 14.42
CA MET A 1 1.78 -2.09 13.15
C MET A 1 2.77 -2.95 12.36
N PRO A 2 2.32 -3.96 11.61
CA PRO A 2 3.23 -4.78 10.81
C PRO A 2 3.81 -3.96 9.66
N LYS A 3 5.15 -3.91 9.55
CA LYS A 3 5.82 -3.43 8.34
C LYS A 3 5.67 -4.50 7.27
N ILE A 4 5.18 -4.11 6.10
CA ILE A 4 4.88 -5.01 4.98
C ILE A 4 5.93 -4.88 3.88
N TYR A 5 6.30 -3.64 3.54
CA TYR A 5 7.36 -3.39 2.58
C TYR A 5 8.26 -2.24 2.98
N GLU A 6 9.43 -2.22 2.39
CA GLU A 6 10.25 -1.03 2.23
C GLU A 6 10.54 -0.83 0.75
N TYR A 7 10.00 0.24 0.16
CA TYR A 7 10.09 0.52 -1.26
C TYR A 7 10.74 1.88 -1.52
N LEU A 8 11.95 1.90 -2.07
CA LEU A 8 12.70 3.14 -2.35
C LEU A 8 12.76 4.11 -1.14
N GLY A 9 12.92 3.54 0.06
CA GLY A 9 12.94 4.25 1.35
C GLY A 9 11.56 4.56 1.93
N ILE A 10 10.47 4.35 1.20
CA ILE A 10 9.10 4.44 1.73
C ILE A 10 8.85 3.19 2.56
N VAL A 11 8.45 3.38 3.82
CA VAL A 11 8.03 2.29 4.70
C VAL A 11 6.53 2.08 4.53
N LEU A 12 6.13 0.87 4.11
CA LEU A 12 4.72 0.52 3.93
C LEU A 12 4.25 -0.41 5.04
N PHE A 13 3.12 -0.10 5.66
CA PHE A 13 2.63 -0.81 6.83
C PHE A 13 1.11 -0.74 7.00
N PHE A 14 0.56 -1.61 7.84
CA PHE A 14 -0.84 -1.55 8.29
C PHE A 14 -0.92 -0.98 9.72
N TYR A 15 -1.90 -0.12 9.96
CA TYR A 15 -2.29 0.20 11.33
C TYR A 15 -3.18 -0.92 11.88
N SER A 16 -2.85 -1.44 13.06
CA SER A 16 -3.56 -2.60 13.62
C SER A 16 -4.98 -2.26 14.10
N ASN A 17 -5.29 -0.98 14.30
CA ASN A 17 -6.55 -0.44 14.78
C ASN A 17 -7.46 0.12 13.67
N GLU A 18 -7.00 0.15 12.42
CA GLU A 18 -7.82 0.50 11.25
C GLU A 18 -7.83 -0.71 10.30
N HIS A 19 -8.99 -1.27 10.02
CA HIS A 19 -9.09 -2.58 9.36
C HIS A 19 -10.03 -2.58 8.16
N GLU A 20 -11.05 -1.72 8.11
CA GLU A 20 -11.94 -1.61 6.96
C GLU A 20 -12.10 -0.14 6.51
N PRO A 21 -12.04 0.16 5.20
CA PRO A 21 -11.67 -0.73 4.08
C PRO A 21 -10.19 -1.17 4.15
N ILE A 22 -9.79 -2.14 3.31
CA ILE A 22 -8.38 -2.53 3.18
C ILE A 22 -7.58 -1.29 2.78
N HIS A 23 -6.58 -0.95 3.57
CA HIS A 23 -5.72 0.19 3.25
C HIS A 23 -4.30 -0.04 3.74
N ILE A 24 -3.34 0.62 3.09
CA ILE A 24 -1.92 0.57 3.43
C ILE A 24 -1.38 1.98 3.56
N HIS A 25 -0.51 2.21 4.52
CA HIS A 25 0.13 3.52 4.75
C HIS A 25 1.55 3.49 4.21
N GLY A 26 1.94 4.54 3.51
CA GLY A 26 3.31 4.79 3.05
C GLY A 26 3.90 5.98 3.78
N LYS A 27 4.98 5.76 4.52
CA LYS A 27 5.68 6.81 5.29
C LYS A 27 7.11 7.02 4.80
N PHE A 28 7.49 8.28 4.62
CA PHE A 28 8.84 8.70 4.24
C PHE A 28 9.17 10.03 4.89
N GLN A 29 10.31 10.11 5.60
CA GLN A 29 10.80 11.34 6.25
C GLN A 29 9.73 12.07 7.09
N GLY A 30 8.97 11.31 7.89
CA GLY A 30 7.92 11.86 8.76
C GLY A 30 6.61 12.24 8.05
N LYS A 31 6.56 12.18 6.72
CA LYS A 31 5.35 12.41 5.90
C LYS A 31 4.67 11.09 5.55
N GLU A 32 3.35 11.11 5.43
CA GLU A 32 2.55 9.90 5.27
C GLU A 32 1.38 10.10 4.31
N SER A 33 1.15 9.12 3.44
CA SER A 33 -0.07 9.01 2.64
C SER A 33 -0.62 7.59 2.80
N LYS A 34 -1.93 7.43 2.64
CA LYS A 34 -2.61 6.15 2.71
C LYS A 34 -3.24 5.79 1.37
N ALA A 35 -3.24 4.53 1.02
CA ALA A 35 -3.96 4.01 -0.14
C ALA A 35 -5.08 3.09 0.34
N GLU A 36 -6.32 3.42 -0.02
CA GLU A 36 -7.51 2.63 0.23
C GLU A 36 -7.76 1.73 -1.00
N ILE A 37 -7.86 0.42 -0.77
CA ILE A 37 -8.12 -0.60 -1.79
C ILE A 37 -9.58 -1.06 -1.62
N HIS A 38 -10.39 -0.75 -2.61
CA HIS A 38 -11.80 -1.12 -2.64
C HIS A 38 -11.97 -2.41 -3.44
N LEU A 39 -12.69 -3.36 -2.86
CA LEU A 39 -13.02 -4.62 -3.49
C LEU A 39 -14.53 -4.74 -3.72
N LYS A 40 -14.91 -5.40 -4.81
CA LYS A 40 -16.28 -5.84 -5.06
C LYS A 40 -16.22 -7.29 -5.55
N ASN A 41 -16.94 -8.18 -4.87
CA ASN A 41 -16.96 -9.62 -5.17
C ASN A 41 -15.55 -10.24 -5.23
N GLY A 42 -14.69 -9.88 -4.28
CA GLY A 42 -13.31 -10.38 -4.20
C GLY A 42 -12.34 -9.81 -5.25
N ARG A 43 -12.79 -8.90 -6.13
CA ARG A 43 -11.94 -8.25 -7.12
C ARG A 43 -11.67 -6.81 -6.75
N ILE A 44 -10.43 -6.37 -6.96
CA ILE A 44 -10.04 -4.97 -6.76
C ILE A 44 -10.73 -4.13 -7.83
N THR A 45 -11.54 -3.15 -7.41
CA THR A 45 -12.26 -2.25 -8.31
C THR A 45 -11.66 -0.86 -8.35
N ARG A 46 -11.04 -0.42 -7.25
CA ARG A 46 -10.48 0.93 -7.14
C ARG A 46 -9.39 0.98 -6.09
N VAL A 47 -8.35 1.76 -6.38
CA VAL A 47 -7.34 2.19 -5.41
C VAL A 47 -7.42 3.72 -5.31
N VAL A 48 -7.51 4.25 -4.09
CA VAL A 48 -7.58 5.69 -3.83
C VAL A 48 -6.47 6.10 -2.88
N VAL A 49 -5.55 6.96 -3.34
CA VAL A 49 -4.49 7.51 -2.50
C VAL A 49 -4.95 8.83 -1.88
N LYS A 50 -4.83 8.94 -0.55
CA LYS A 50 -5.15 10.13 0.24
C LYS A 50 -3.95 10.52 1.08
N ASP A 51 -3.77 11.81 1.29
CA ASP A 51 -2.71 12.30 2.18
C ASP A 51 -3.15 12.21 3.64
N LYS A 52 -2.17 12.04 4.53
CA LYS A 52 -2.37 12.14 5.97
C LYS A 52 -1.47 13.27 6.49
N GLY A 53 -2.09 14.30 7.05
CA GLY A 53 -1.40 15.56 7.34
C GLY A 53 -0.86 16.20 6.05
N THR A 54 0.41 16.60 6.05
CA THR A 54 1.07 17.21 4.89
C THR A 54 1.15 16.29 3.65
N GLY A 55 1.02 14.97 3.83
CA GLY A 55 1.15 14.02 2.73
C GLY A 55 2.58 13.79 2.27
N LEU A 56 2.80 12.73 1.50
CA LEU A 56 4.07 12.51 0.83
C LEU A 56 4.33 13.58 -0.24
N GLU A 57 5.59 13.98 -0.38
CA GLU A 57 6.05 14.83 -1.48
C GLU A 57 5.70 14.23 -2.85
N SER A 58 5.39 15.06 -3.84
CA SER A 58 4.84 14.65 -5.14
C SER A 58 5.56 13.46 -5.79
N LYS A 59 6.90 13.46 -5.77
CA LYS A 59 7.71 12.35 -6.31
C LYS A 59 7.49 11.05 -5.52
N LYS A 60 7.52 11.12 -4.19
CA LYS A 60 7.34 9.97 -3.30
C LYS A 60 5.91 9.47 -3.30
N LYS A 61 4.94 10.38 -3.40
CA LYS A 61 3.52 10.05 -3.56
C LYS A 61 3.26 9.28 -4.85
N ARG A 62 3.88 9.70 -5.97
CA ARG A 62 3.81 8.95 -7.23
C ARG A 62 4.46 7.57 -7.12
N GLU A 63 5.66 7.49 -6.54
CA GLU A 63 6.33 6.20 -6.30
C GLU A 63 5.46 5.26 -5.43
N PHE A 64 4.85 5.79 -4.37
CA PHE A 64 3.91 5.05 -3.53
C PHE A 64 2.67 4.60 -4.30
N GLN A 65 2.05 5.48 -5.08
CA GLN A 65 0.88 5.16 -5.91
C GLN A 65 1.22 4.07 -6.92
N ASP A 66 2.27 4.22 -7.71
CA ASP A 66 2.69 3.23 -8.71
C ASP A 66 2.95 1.87 -8.05
N PHE A 67 3.57 1.87 -6.86
CA PHE A 67 3.79 0.65 -6.08
C PHE A 67 2.49 -0.02 -5.66
N VAL A 68 1.57 0.72 -5.03
CA VAL A 68 0.31 0.16 -4.54
C VAL A 68 -0.51 -0.39 -5.70
N HIS A 69 -0.53 0.28 -6.85
CA HIS A 69 -1.21 -0.23 -8.05
C HIS A 69 -0.57 -1.53 -8.57
N CYS A 70 0.76 -1.61 -8.59
CA CYS A 70 1.49 -2.78 -9.06
C CYS A 70 1.36 -4.00 -8.13
N TYR A 71 1.25 -3.77 -6.81
CA TYR A 71 1.22 -4.81 -5.78
C TYR A 71 -0.14 -4.93 -5.08
N ALA A 72 -1.20 -4.40 -5.67
CA ALA A 72 -2.51 -4.31 -5.00
C ALA A 72 -3.02 -5.67 -4.51
N GLU A 73 -2.87 -6.71 -5.32
CA GLU A 73 -3.25 -8.08 -4.98
C GLU A 73 -2.40 -8.66 -3.83
N ASP A 74 -1.07 -8.54 -3.90
CA ASP A 74 -0.18 -9.01 -2.82
C ASP A 74 -0.39 -8.21 -1.51
N ILE A 75 -0.73 -6.92 -1.60
CA ILE A 75 -1.12 -6.12 -0.44
C ILE A 75 -2.39 -6.67 0.20
N VAL A 76 -3.41 -7.02 -0.59
CA VAL A 76 -4.65 -7.64 -0.10
C VAL A 76 -4.35 -9.00 0.55
N ASP A 77 -3.52 -9.84 -0.07
CA ASP A 77 -3.16 -11.14 0.48
C ASP A 77 -2.43 -11.02 1.83
N LYS A 78 -1.46 -10.10 1.93
CA LYS A 78 -0.77 -9.81 3.20
C LYS A 78 -1.70 -9.21 4.25
N TRP A 79 -2.68 -8.41 3.84
CA TRP A 79 -3.72 -7.92 4.74
C TRP A 79 -4.56 -9.09 5.28
N VAL A 80 -5.00 -10.01 4.42
CA VAL A 80 -5.75 -11.22 4.81
C VAL A 80 -4.92 -12.10 5.74
N ASP A 81 -3.65 -12.35 5.40
CA ASP A 81 -2.75 -13.15 6.22
C ASP A 81 -2.59 -12.57 7.63
N TYR A 82 -2.41 -11.25 7.75
CA TYR A 82 -2.24 -10.61 9.04
C TYR A 82 -3.55 -10.47 9.84
N PHE A 83 -4.58 -9.86 9.26
CA PHE A 83 -5.81 -9.51 9.99
C PHE A 83 -6.78 -10.67 10.14
N VAL A 84 -6.89 -11.54 9.13
CA VAL A 84 -7.84 -12.67 9.12
C VAL A 84 -7.17 -13.94 9.62
N LYS A 85 -6.07 -14.36 9.00
CA LYS A 85 -5.40 -15.63 9.33
C LYS A 85 -4.48 -15.54 10.56
N LYS A 86 -4.28 -14.34 11.11
CA LYS A 86 -3.40 -14.07 12.27
C LYS A 86 -1.98 -14.62 12.09
N LYS A 87 -1.48 -14.60 10.84
CA LYS A 87 -0.13 -15.04 10.50
C LYS A 87 0.87 -13.90 10.69
N HIS A 88 2.11 -14.27 11.01
CA HIS A 88 3.22 -13.34 10.94
C HIS A 88 3.52 -12.99 9.48
N VAL A 89 3.62 -11.68 9.17
CA VAL A 89 3.99 -11.18 7.85
C VAL A 89 5.33 -10.49 7.95
N SER A 90 6.34 -11.04 7.27
CA SER A 90 7.69 -10.47 7.25
C SER A 90 7.79 -9.35 6.21
N PRO A 91 8.47 -8.23 6.52
CA PRO A 91 8.64 -7.13 5.58
C PRO A 91 9.54 -7.53 4.40
N MET A 92 9.19 -7.08 3.20
CA MET A 92 9.99 -7.25 1.99
C MET A 92 10.65 -5.93 1.57
N ILE A 93 11.93 -5.97 1.21
CA ILE A 93 12.67 -4.79 0.72
C ILE A 93 12.71 -4.81 -0.80
N ILE A 94 12.23 -3.73 -1.42
CA ILE A 94 12.16 -3.55 -2.88
C ILE A 94 12.92 -2.28 -3.24
N THR A 95 14.11 -2.46 -3.82
CA THR A 95 15.01 -1.36 -4.19
C THR A 95 14.92 -0.99 -5.67
N LYS A 96 14.26 -1.81 -6.49
CA LYS A 96 14.04 -1.55 -7.91
C LYS A 96 12.69 -0.90 -8.13
N LYS A 97 12.65 0.15 -8.96
CA LYS A 97 11.40 0.80 -9.36
C LYS A 97 10.47 -0.22 -10.01
N VAL A 98 9.20 -0.16 -9.64
CA VAL A 98 8.16 -0.89 -10.36
C VAL A 98 8.11 -0.38 -11.80
N LYS A 99 8.08 -1.30 -12.77
CA LYS A 99 7.84 -0.92 -14.16
C LYS A 99 6.37 -0.50 -14.25
N ASN A 100 6.10 0.64 -14.90
CA ASN A 100 4.74 1.10 -15.20
C ASN A 100 3.95 -0.04 -15.84
N VAL A 101 3.14 -0.75 -15.05
CA VAL A 101 1.99 -1.45 -15.60
C VAL A 101 1.12 -0.30 -16.07
N ARG A 102 1.06 -0.06 -17.38
CA ARG A 102 0.10 0.87 -17.95
C ARG A 102 -1.21 0.53 -17.28
N VAL A 103 -1.79 1.49 -16.55
CA VAL A 103 -3.20 1.45 -16.19
C VAL A 103 -3.88 1.03 -17.47
N ILE A 104 -4.45 -0.17 -17.48
CA ILE A 104 -5.30 -0.60 -18.58
C ILE A 104 -6.44 0.40 -18.49
N GLY A 105 -6.36 1.43 -19.33
CA GLY A 105 -7.32 2.51 -19.39
C GLY A 105 -8.63 1.99 -19.95
N GLY A 106 -9.68 2.77 -19.70
CA GLY A 106 -11.04 2.56 -20.18
C GLY A 106 -12.01 3.20 -19.21
#